data_AF-A0A928WPV5-F1
#
_entry.id   AF-A0A928WPV5-F1
#
_cell.length_a   1.000
_cell.length_b   1.000
_cell.length_c   1.000
_cell.angle_alpha   90.00
_cell.angle_beta   90.00
_cell.angle_gamma   90.00
#
_symmetry.space_group_name_H-M   'P 1'
#
loop_
_entity.id
_entity.type
_entity.pdbx_description
1 polymer ?
#
loop_
_entity_poly.entity_id
_entity_poly.type
_entity_poly.pdbx_seq_one_letter_code
_entity_poly.pdbx_strand_id
1 'polypeptide(L)'
;MHRRVFLSGMVPVLAAPSYLYRNSTAEVMGSKSVLDAFKNKQSDIIVENVAGTVETLLPDDIEGSRHQRFVIRIARNQTVLVVHNIDLSQRLDDLRKGDRVSVKGEYEWNDRGGLIHWTHKDPRSSHADGWIDYRNVRYE
;
A
#
# COMPACT_ATOMS: atom_id res chain seq x y z
N MET A 1 -54.12 -34.20 9.06
CA MET A 1 -52.78 -33.93 9.63
C MET A 1 -52.11 -32.86 8.78
N HIS A 2 -51.57 -31.85 9.44
CA HIS A 2 -51.06 -30.60 8.87
C HIS A 2 -49.74 -30.77 8.10
N ARG A 3 -49.53 -30.01 7.02
CA ARG A 3 -48.34 -29.14 6.87
C ARG A 3 -48.52 -28.08 5.77
N ARG A 4 -48.14 -26.85 6.15
CA ARG A 4 -48.20 -25.57 5.43
C ARG A 4 -47.03 -25.46 4.42
N VAL A 5 -47.25 -24.86 3.23
CA VAL A 5 -46.80 -23.51 2.74
C VAL A 5 -45.31 -23.22 3.06
N PHE A 6 -44.40 -22.86 2.13
CA PHE A 6 -44.28 -21.55 1.46
C PHE A 6 -43.37 -21.60 0.21
N LEU A 7 -43.82 -20.97 -0.88
CA LEU A 7 -42.93 -20.38 -1.91
C LEU A 7 -42.17 -19.21 -1.27
N SER A 8 -40.86 -19.16 -1.44
CA SER A 8 -40.07 -17.94 -1.22
C SER A 8 -39.31 -17.63 -2.50
N GLY A 9 -39.64 -16.49 -3.10
CA GLY A 9 -39.02 -16.00 -4.32
C GLY A 9 -37.55 -15.61 -4.10
N MET A 10 -36.70 -15.98 -5.05
CA MET A 10 -35.36 -15.42 -5.15
C MET A 10 -35.46 -13.98 -5.69
N VAL A 11 -35.05 -13.02 -4.87
CA VAL A 11 -34.76 -11.66 -5.33
C VAL A 11 -33.41 -11.71 -6.05
N PRO A 12 -33.30 -11.28 -7.32
CA PRO A 12 -32.00 -11.16 -7.96
C PRO A 12 -31.28 -9.97 -7.32
N VAL A 13 -30.17 -10.22 -6.63
CA VAL A 13 -29.28 -9.15 -6.18
C VAL A 13 -28.53 -8.64 -7.41
N LEU A 14 -29.03 -7.55 -7.98
CA LEU A 14 -28.31 -6.77 -8.99
C LEU A 14 -27.14 -6.06 -8.28
N ALA A 15 -25.95 -6.66 -8.32
CA ALA A 15 -24.72 -5.97 -7.95
C ALA A 15 -24.41 -4.92 -9.05
N ALA A 16 -24.83 -3.68 -8.82
CA ALA A 16 -24.39 -2.56 -9.64
C ALA A 16 -22.93 -2.18 -9.27
N PRO A 17 -22.11 -1.77 -10.26
CA PRO A 17 -20.65 -1.76 -10.16
C PRO A 17 -20.13 -0.48 -9.50
N SER A 18 -19.18 -0.57 -8.58
CA SER A 18 -18.53 0.62 -7.99
C SER A 18 -17.11 0.81 -8.54
N TYR A 19 -17.03 1.29 -9.78
CA TYR A 19 -15.83 1.93 -10.36
C TYR A 19 -15.53 3.31 -9.73
N LEU A 20 -15.76 3.47 -8.42
CA LEU A 20 -15.46 4.68 -7.66
C LEU A 20 -14.85 4.24 -6.32
N TYR A 21 -13.54 4.06 -6.33
CA TYR A 21 -12.73 3.85 -5.13
C TYR A 21 -12.74 5.15 -4.31
N ARG A 22 -13.71 5.30 -3.42
CA ARG A 22 -13.68 6.37 -2.42
C ARG A 22 -12.50 6.06 -1.49
N ASN A 23 -11.48 6.91 -1.48
CA ASN A 23 -10.37 6.75 -0.54
C ASN A 23 -10.94 6.61 0.87
N SER A 24 -10.53 5.56 1.58
CA SER A 24 -10.97 5.37 2.96
C SER A 24 -10.38 6.48 3.85
N THR A 25 -11.01 6.75 4.99
CA THR A 25 -10.46 7.72 5.96
C THR A 25 -9.03 7.35 6.37
N ALA A 26 -8.71 6.06 6.46
CA ALA A 26 -7.36 5.59 6.78
C ALA A 26 -6.34 5.96 5.69
N GLU A 27 -6.68 5.78 4.41
CA GLU A 27 -5.79 6.14 3.29
C GLU A 27 -5.54 7.66 3.21
N VAL A 28 -6.56 8.46 3.52
CA VAL A 28 -6.43 9.92 3.60
C VAL A 28 -5.48 10.31 4.73
N MET A 29 -5.61 9.68 5.89
CA MET A 29 -4.74 9.94 7.05
C MET A 29 -3.30 9.49 6.81
N GLY A 30 -3.09 8.31 6.18
CA GLY A 30 -1.76 7.82 5.82
C GLY A 30 -1.04 8.76 4.85
N SER A 31 -1.73 9.18 3.79
CA SER A 31 -1.19 10.16 2.83
C SER A 31 -0.89 11.50 3.50
N LYS A 32 -1.76 11.96 4.41
CA LYS A 32 -1.55 13.20 5.17
C LYS A 32 -0.29 13.11 6.05
N SER A 33 -0.07 11.97 6.72
CA SER A 33 1.12 11.77 7.55
C SER A 33 2.41 11.95 6.76
N VAL A 34 2.51 11.35 5.57
CA VAL A 34 3.67 11.52 4.69
C VAL A 34 3.80 12.97 4.19
N LEU A 35 2.69 13.62 3.81
CA LEU A 35 2.72 15.02 3.37
C LEU A 35 3.22 15.97 4.47
N ASP A 36 2.77 15.76 5.72
CA ASP A 36 3.22 16.53 6.87
C ASP A 36 4.71 16.28 7.15
N ALA A 37 5.14 15.01 7.17
CA ALA A 37 6.55 14.63 7.38
C ALA A 37 7.47 15.22 6.30
N PHE A 38 7.04 15.17 5.04
CA PHE A 38 7.78 15.76 3.93
C PHE A 38 7.92 17.28 4.08
N LYS A 39 6.81 17.98 4.38
CA LYS A 39 6.79 19.43 4.60
C LYS A 39 7.72 19.84 5.75
N ASN A 40 7.78 19.05 6.80
CA ASN A 40 8.56 19.32 8.01
C ASN A 40 9.99 18.75 7.96
N LYS A 41 10.37 18.08 6.87
CA LYS A 41 11.67 17.40 6.70
C LYS A 41 11.99 16.39 7.80
N GLN A 42 11.01 15.55 8.13
CA GLN A 42 11.13 14.55 9.21
C GLN A 42 11.41 13.15 8.65
N SER A 43 12.19 12.38 9.40
CA SER A 43 12.60 11.00 9.15
C SER A 43 12.25 10.12 10.35
N ASP A 44 12.49 8.81 10.26
CA ASP A 44 12.25 7.82 11.31
C ASP A 44 10.77 7.77 11.78
N ILE A 45 9.82 7.95 10.84
CA ILE A 45 8.38 7.97 11.13
C ILE A 45 7.71 6.73 10.56
N ILE A 46 7.08 5.92 11.41
CA ILE A 46 6.19 4.85 10.95
C ILE A 46 4.91 5.44 10.35
N VAL A 47 4.65 5.11 9.10
CA VAL A 47 3.46 5.50 8.35
C VAL A 47 2.66 4.25 7.95
N GLU A 48 1.35 4.37 7.91
CA GLU A 48 0.45 3.25 7.58
C GLU A 48 -0.68 3.72 6.65
N ASN A 49 -1.18 2.82 5.82
CA ASN A 49 -2.23 3.08 4.84
C ASN A 49 -1.83 4.19 3.86
N VAL A 50 -0.54 4.26 3.49
CA VAL A 50 -0.07 5.20 2.47
C VAL A 50 -0.47 4.65 1.11
N ALA A 51 -1.63 5.08 0.62
CA ALA A 51 -2.17 4.65 -0.67
C ALA A 51 -1.66 5.53 -1.81
N GLY A 52 -1.26 4.90 -2.90
CA GLY A 52 -0.76 5.62 -4.07
C GLY A 52 -0.88 4.81 -5.36
N THR A 53 -0.72 5.51 -6.47
CA THR A 53 -0.66 4.90 -7.80
C THR A 53 0.80 4.79 -8.23
N VAL A 54 1.23 3.63 -8.69
CA VAL A 54 2.59 3.41 -9.21
C VAL A 54 2.83 4.28 -10.44
N GLU A 55 3.77 5.20 -10.34
CA GLU A 55 4.13 6.13 -11.42
C GLU A 55 5.33 5.63 -12.21
N THR A 56 6.29 4.99 -11.53
CA THR A 56 7.54 4.50 -12.10
C THR A 56 7.95 3.20 -11.43
N LEU A 57 8.31 2.19 -12.23
CA LEU A 57 9.04 1.02 -11.76
C LEU A 57 10.53 1.28 -11.97
N LEU A 58 11.34 0.97 -10.96
CA LEU A 58 12.79 1.07 -11.05
C LEU A 58 13.39 -0.35 -11.12
N PRO A 59 14.61 -0.51 -11.65
CA PRO A 59 15.33 -1.76 -11.51
C PRO A 59 15.46 -2.15 -10.05
N ASP A 60 15.34 -3.44 -9.77
CA ASP A 60 15.63 -3.97 -8.44
C ASP A 60 17.05 -3.59 -8.05
N ASP A 61 17.22 -3.21 -6.78
CA ASP A 61 18.53 -3.09 -6.19
C ASP A 61 19.02 -4.48 -5.80
N ILE A 62 20.22 -4.83 -6.26
CA ILE A 62 20.83 -6.15 -6.05
C ILE A 62 22.16 -6.04 -5.29
N GLU A 63 22.53 -4.85 -4.83
CA GLU A 63 23.72 -4.64 -4.00
C GLU A 63 23.36 -4.79 -2.52
N GLY A 64 24.01 -5.74 -1.83
CA GLY A 64 23.65 -6.08 -0.45
C GLY A 64 22.30 -6.80 -0.37
N SER A 65 21.43 -6.39 0.56
CA SER A 65 20.06 -6.90 0.62
C SER A 65 19.28 -6.46 -0.62
N ARG A 66 18.56 -7.37 -1.25
CA ARG A 66 17.85 -7.11 -2.50
C ARG A 66 16.57 -6.33 -2.23
N HIS A 67 16.30 -5.32 -3.06
CA HIS A 67 15.11 -4.50 -2.93
C HIS A 67 14.39 -4.30 -4.26
N GLN A 68 13.08 -4.54 -4.28
CA GLN A 68 12.22 -4.02 -5.34
C GLN A 68 11.96 -2.53 -5.07
N ARG A 69 12.10 -1.70 -6.10
CA ARG A 69 11.95 -0.24 -5.99
C ARG A 69 10.94 0.29 -6.98
N PHE A 70 10.03 1.12 -6.49
CA PHE A 70 9.06 1.79 -7.35
C PHE A 70 8.56 3.07 -6.70
N VAL A 71 8.14 4.03 -7.52
CA VAL A 71 7.64 5.33 -7.07
C VAL A 71 6.12 5.32 -7.13
N ILE A 72 5.47 5.71 -6.04
CA ILE A 72 4.02 5.92 -5.99
C ILE A 72 3.68 7.40 -5.87
N ARG A 73 2.64 7.83 -6.59
CA ARG A 73 1.99 9.13 -6.45
C ARG A 73 0.91 9.04 -5.37
N ILE A 74 1.05 9.82 -4.30
CA ILE A 74 0.11 9.85 -3.17
C ILE A 74 -0.72 11.13 -3.13
N ALA A 75 -0.27 12.20 -3.79
CA ALA A 75 -1.02 13.44 -3.99
C ALA A 75 -0.61 14.12 -5.29
N ARG A 76 -1.28 15.23 -5.66
CA ARG A 76 -1.08 15.92 -6.94
C ARG A 76 0.39 16.19 -7.28
N ASN A 77 1.18 16.61 -6.29
CA ASN A 77 2.61 16.95 -6.43
C ASN A 77 3.47 16.22 -5.38
N GLN A 78 3.01 15.09 -4.86
CA GLN A 78 3.77 14.30 -3.89
C GLN A 78 3.90 12.86 -4.37
N THR A 79 5.15 12.44 -4.49
CA THR A 79 5.53 11.06 -4.73
C THR A 79 6.36 10.55 -3.55
N VAL A 80 6.43 9.24 -3.39
CA VAL A 80 7.32 8.59 -2.43
C VAL A 80 7.92 7.35 -3.09
N LEU A 81 9.21 7.12 -2.86
CA LEU A 81 9.89 5.90 -3.30
C LEU A 81 9.57 4.78 -2.31
N VAL A 82 9.08 3.64 -2.78
CA VAL A 82 8.94 2.43 -1.98
C VAL A 82 10.19 1.57 -2.20
N VAL A 83 10.81 1.14 -1.10
CA VAL A 83 11.98 0.26 -1.06
C VAL A 83 11.58 -1.01 -0.32
N HIS A 84 11.25 -2.05 -1.07
CA HIS A 84 10.71 -3.30 -0.54
C HIS A 84 11.78 -4.38 -0.53
N ASN A 85 12.16 -4.86 0.66
CA ASN A 85 13.19 -5.88 0.80
C ASN A 85 12.64 -7.25 0.36
N ILE A 86 13.13 -7.74 -0.78
CA ILE A 86 12.68 -8.99 -1.40
C ILE A 86 13.50 -10.23 -0.95
N ASP A 87 14.43 -10.04 -0.01
CA ASP A 87 15.00 -11.16 0.76
C ASP A 87 14.11 -11.55 1.94
N LEU A 88 13.33 -10.60 2.47
CA LEU A 88 12.47 -10.79 3.64
C LEU A 88 11.01 -11.01 3.28
N SER A 89 10.54 -10.49 2.14
CA SER A 89 9.20 -10.71 1.63
C SER A 89 9.19 -11.02 0.13
N GLN A 90 8.05 -11.45 -0.40
CA GLN A 90 7.90 -11.77 -1.82
C GLN A 90 7.95 -10.51 -2.68
N ARG A 91 8.63 -10.58 -3.82
CA ARG A 91 8.58 -9.53 -4.85
C ARG A 91 7.16 -9.41 -5.43
N LEU A 92 6.70 -8.19 -5.72
CA LEU A 92 5.44 -7.96 -6.42
C LEU A 92 5.67 -8.11 -7.93
N ASP A 93 5.63 -9.35 -8.43
CA ASP A 93 6.02 -9.67 -9.80
C ASP A 93 5.11 -9.07 -10.89
N ASP A 94 3.82 -8.98 -10.59
CA ASP A 94 2.81 -8.44 -11.51
C ASP A 94 2.58 -6.93 -11.35
N LEU A 95 3.41 -6.23 -10.58
CA LEU A 95 3.26 -4.78 -10.36
C LEU A 95 3.54 -4.00 -11.65
N ARG A 96 2.61 -3.13 -12.05
CA ARG A 96 2.72 -2.30 -13.25
C ARG A 96 2.51 -0.83 -12.93
N LYS A 97 3.04 0.02 -13.81
CA LYS A 97 2.69 1.44 -13.81
C LYS A 97 1.17 1.60 -13.92
N GLY A 98 0.60 2.46 -13.09
CA GLY A 98 -0.85 2.70 -13.01
C GLY A 98 -1.58 1.81 -11.99
N ASP A 99 -0.94 0.77 -11.45
CA ASP A 99 -1.52 -0.01 -10.37
C ASP A 99 -1.60 0.80 -9.08
N ARG A 100 -2.58 0.45 -8.23
CA ARG A 100 -2.75 1.03 -6.89
C ARG A 100 -2.18 0.08 -5.84
N VAL A 101 -1.48 0.65 -4.88
CA VAL A 101 -0.98 -0.06 -3.69
C VAL A 101 -1.30 0.74 -2.44
N SER A 102 -1.29 0.08 -1.28
CA SER A 102 -1.24 0.71 0.03
C SER A 102 -0.04 0.18 0.80
N VAL A 103 0.68 1.07 1.49
CA VAL A 103 1.96 0.74 2.11
C VAL A 103 1.94 1.10 3.60
N LYS A 104 2.55 0.23 4.41
CA LYS A 104 3.01 0.53 5.77
C LYS A 104 4.51 0.30 5.84
N GLY A 105 5.21 1.22 6.50
CA GLY A 105 6.64 1.12 6.72
C GLY A 105 7.16 2.35 7.44
N GLU A 106 8.47 2.52 7.44
CA GLU A 106 9.13 3.71 7.95
C GLU A 106 9.39 4.72 6.82
N TYR A 107 9.08 5.98 7.06
CA TYR A 107 9.29 7.08 6.13
C TYR A 107 10.59 7.82 6.44
N GLU A 108 11.38 8.04 5.39
CA GLU A 108 12.62 8.79 5.41
C GLU A 108 12.57 9.99 4.46
N TRP A 109 12.99 11.16 4.94
CA TRP A 109 12.98 12.37 4.14
C TRP A 109 14.12 12.41 3.10
N ASN A 110 13.80 12.91 1.91
CA ASN A 110 14.76 13.41 0.94
C ASN A 110 14.11 14.52 0.09
N ASP A 111 14.88 15.22 -0.73
CA ASP A 111 14.39 16.32 -1.59
C ASP A 111 13.55 15.84 -2.79
N ARG A 112 13.34 14.53 -2.96
CA ARG A 112 12.58 13.90 -4.04
C ARG A 112 11.21 13.33 -3.59
N GLY A 113 10.76 13.69 -2.40
CA GLY A 113 9.47 13.27 -1.85
C GLY A 113 9.55 12.23 -0.74
N GLY A 114 10.76 11.82 -0.36
CA GLY A 114 11.02 10.80 0.65
C GLY A 114 10.99 9.37 0.10
N LEU A 115 11.28 8.42 0.99
CA LEU A 115 11.15 6.99 0.73
C LEU A 115 10.43 6.29 1.88
N ILE A 116 9.83 5.13 1.60
CA ILE A 116 9.31 4.21 2.60
C ILE A 116 10.06 2.89 2.49
N HIS A 117 10.68 2.47 3.58
CA HIS A 117 11.33 1.16 3.75
C HIS A 117 10.70 0.40 4.91
N TRP A 118 11.29 -0.71 5.35
CA TRP A 118 10.67 -1.61 6.35
C TRP A 118 9.25 -2.05 5.97
N THR A 119 9.03 -2.33 4.68
CA THR A 119 7.71 -2.74 4.16
C THR A 119 7.49 -4.26 4.25
N HIS A 120 7.97 -4.84 5.35
CA HIS A 120 7.92 -6.27 5.67
C HIS A 120 7.86 -6.46 7.19
N LYS A 121 7.54 -7.66 7.65
CA LYS A 121 7.67 -8.06 9.05
C LYS A 121 9.13 -8.02 9.48
N ASP A 122 9.42 -7.49 10.67
CA ASP A 122 10.76 -7.61 11.25
C ASP A 122 10.93 -9.01 11.84
N PRO A 123 11.83 -9.85 11.31
CA PRO A 123 12.05 -11.21 11.84
C PRO A 123 12.53 -11.22 13.30
N ARG A 124 13.03 -10.09 13.81
CA ARG A 124 13.55 -9.95 15.18
C ARG A 124 12.60 -9.24 16.13
N SER A 125 11.45 -8.73 15.66
CA SER A 125 10.50 -7.93 16.45
C SER A 125 11.14 -6.74 17.19
N SER A 126 12.23 -6.20 16.65
CA SER A 126 12.97 -5.05 17.19
C SER A 126 12.54 -3.71 16.58
N HIS A 127 11.87 -3.77 15.44
CA HIS A 127 11.34 -2.65 14.69
C HIS A 127 9.84 -2.86 14.40
N ALA A 128 9.11 -1.79 14.09
CA ALA A 128 7.72 -1.93 13.66
C ALA A 128 7.63 -2.67 12.32
N ASP A 129 6.74 -3.66 12.25
CA ASP A 129 6.42 -4.36 11.00
C ASP A 129 5.81 -3.41 9.97
N GLY A 130 6.09 -3.67 8.70
CA GLY A 130 5.40 -3.05 7.57
C GLY A 130 4.85 -4.08 6.59
N TRP A 131 4.23 -3.57 5.52
CA TRP A 131 3.59 -4.38 4.51
C TRP A 131 3.29 -3.56 3.25
N ILE A 132 3.02 -4.25 2.14
CA ILE A 132 2.43 -3.70 0.93
C ILE A 132 1.16 -4.49 0.60
N ASP A 133 0.04 -3.79 0.47
CA ASP A 133 -1.20 -4.37 -0.04
C ASP A 133 -1.33 -4.06 -1.54
N TYR A 134 -1.43 -5.11 -2.34
CA TYR A 134 -1.57 -5.04 -3.79
C TYR A 134 -2.54 -6.13 -4.29
N ARG A 135 -3.59 -5.72 -5.02
CA ARG A 135 -4.63 -6.62 -5.57
C ARG A 135 -5.19 -7.63 -4.56
N ASN A 136 -5.50 -7.16 -3.35
CA ASN A 136 -6.01 -7.95 -2.22
C ASN A 136 -5.03 -9.01 -1.67
N VAL A 137 -3.75 -8.90 -2.02
CA VAL A 137 -2.67 -9.70 -1.44
C VAL A 137 -1.80 -8.78 -0.59
N ARG A 138 -1.47 -9.24 0.61
CA ARG A 138 -0.52 -8.59 1.51
C ARG A 138 0.86 -9.21 1.35
N TYR A 139 1.85 -8.35 1.12
CA TYR A 139 3.27 -8.68 1.07
C TYR A 139 3.90 -8.14 2.35
N GLU A 140 4.44 -9.03 3.18
CA GLU A 140 5.09 -8.75 4.45
C GLU A 140 6.16 -9.77 4.79
#